data_AF-A0ABC9CDL8-F1
#
_entry.id   AF-A0ABC9CDL8-F1
#
_cell.length_a   1.000
_cell.length_b   1.000
_cell.length_c   1.000
_cell.angle_alpha   90.00
_cell.angle_beta   90.00
_cell.angle_gamma   90.00
#
_symmetry.space_group_name_H-M   'P 1'
#
loop_
_entity.id
_entity.type
_entity.pdbx_description
1 polymer ?
#
loop_
_entity_poly.entity_id
_entity_poly.type
_entity_poly.pdbx_seq_one_letter_code
_entity_poly.pdbx_strand_id
1 'polypeptide(L)'
;MVHSTTLEELLLDHWDLLGGIDIVAPALKTFTLTSVQLHSGVHVVAPALKMFTLSADMVSNHSHITLSGVSAATMEHLSWTCHFPMDQLIHGVWSLSDLKLRNEQDAYVLSLCLNDHHTTEQPRNLQEIVQLPIVSVLALDLGKRMREVHVNGPMLLNLLGMEMFADIKRLKLVYSRHVDVVMYSSLKLLQI
;
A
#
# COMPACT_ATOMS: atom_id res chain seq x y z
N MET A 1 -2.80 -3.11 22.19
CA MET A 1 -1.82 -2.02 22.36
C MET A 1 -0.55 -2.59 22.97
N VAL A 2 0.61 -2.35 22.36
CA VAL A 2 1.92 -2.81 22.82
C VAL A 2 2.80 -1.59 23.04
N HIS A 3 3.25 -1.40 24.29
CA HIS A 3 4.23 -0.38 24.64
C HIS A 3 5.44 -1.06 25.26
N SER A 4 6.62 -0.89 24.67
CA SER A 4 7.86 -1.46 25.23
C SER A 4 9.10 -0.70 24.78
N THR A 5 10.00 -0.40 25.72
CA THR A 5 11.28 0.25 25.40
C THR A 5 12.40 -0.73 25.06
N THR A 6 12.20 -2.02 25.29
CA THR A 6 13.22 -3.06 25.14
C THR A 6 12.85 -4.15 24.14
N LEU A 7 11.59 -4.17 23.67
CA LEU A 7 11.13 -5.15 22.69
C LEU A 7 11.85 -4.91 21.36
N GLU A 8 12.65 -5.89 20.93
CA GLU A 8 13.38 -5.82 19.67
C GLU A 8 12.68 -6.56 18.52
N GLU A 9 11.84 -7.54 18.83
CA GLU A 9 11.15 -8.37 17.86
C GLU A 9 9.70 -8.64 18.29
N LEU A 10 8.78 -8.51 17.34
CA LEU A 10 7.36 -8.83 17.52
C LEU A 10 6.86 -9.63 16.31
N LEU A 11 6.47 -10.88 16.57
CA LEU A 11 5.83 -11.78 15.61
C LEU A 11 4.39 -12.03 16.03
N LEU A 12 3.47 -11.76 15.12
CA LEU A 12 2.05 -12.01 15.25
C LEU A 12 1.62 -12.82 14.03
N ASP A 13 1.47 -14.12 14.21
CA ASP A 13 1.02 -15.05 13.16
C ASP A 13 -0.26 -15.72 13.64
N HIS A 14 -1.41 -15.11 13.34
CA HIS A 14 -2.68 -15.58 13.89
C HIS A 14 -3.87 -15.27 12.98
N TRP A 15 -4.68 -16.28 12.68
CA TRP A 15 -5.89 -16.19 11.84
C TRP A 15 -7.14 -15.69 12.57
N ASP A 16 -6.98 -14.87 13.62
CA ASP A 16 -8.14 -14.30 14.32
C ASP A 16 -8.39 -12.85 13.90
N LEU A 17 -9.65 -12.44 14.07
CA LEU A 17 -10.07 -11.05 13.88
C LEU A 17 -9.44 -10.17 14.96
N LEU A 18 -8.53 -9.29 14.56
CA LEU A 18 -7.99 -8.26 15.43
C LEU A 18 -8.76 -6.96 15.23
N GLY A 19 -9.13 -6.35 16.36
CA GLY A 19 -9.72 -5.02 16.37
C GLY A 19 -8.77 -4.00 15.75
N GLY A 20 -7.57 -3.86 16.30
CA GLY A 20 -6.52 -3.00 15.75
C GLY A 20 -5.23 -3.16 16.55
N ILE A 21 -4.13 -2.76 15.94
CA ILE A 21 -2.79 -2.87 16.52
C ILE A 21 -2.21 -1.47 16.66
N ASP A 22 -1.82 -1.12 17.87
CA ASP A 22 -1.04 0.08 18.16
C ASP A 22 0.22 -0.35 18.89
N ILE A 23 1.38 0.00 18.32
CA ILE A 23 2.70 -0.39 18.78
C ILE A 23 3.54 0.86 18.97
N VAL A 24 4.02 1.07 20.18
CA VAL A 24 5.04 2.07 20.50
C VAL A 24 6.23 1.34 21.08
N ALA A 25 7.22 1.09 20.23
CA ALA A 25 8.38 0.30 20.60
C ALA A 25 9.67 0.85 19.97
N PRO A 26 10.35 1.80 20.64
CA PRO A 26 11.54 2.46 20.10
C PRO A 26 12.71 1.54 19.76
N ALA A 27 12.85 0.42 20.47
CA ALA A 27 13.90 -0.58 20.24
C ALA A 27 13.51 -1.67 19.23
N LEU A 28 12.27 -1.64 18.70
CA LEU A 28 11.76 -2.67 17.80
C LEU A 28 12.50 -2.62 16.46
N LYS A 29 13.19 -3.71 16.13
CA LYS A 29 13.96 -3.89 14.90
C LYS A 29 13.20 -4.72 13.88
N THR A 30 12.41 -5.69 14.35
CA THR A 30 11.66 -6.61 13.50
C THR A 30 10.19 -6.65 13.91
N PHE A 31 9.31 -6.41 12.94
CA PHE A 31 7.87 -6.57 13.08
C PHE A 31 7.33 -7.46 11.98
N THR A 32 6.62 -8.52 12.35
CA THR A 32 5.93 -9.40 11.41
C THR A 32 4.50 -9.62 11.87
N LEU A 33 3.55 -9.24 11.02
CA LEU A 33 2.13 -9.55 11.15
C LEU A 33 1.68 -10.29 9.89
N THR A 34 1.33 -11.56 10.01
CA THR A 34 0.91 -12.38 8.87
C THR A 34 -0.44 -13.00 9.09
N SER A 35 -1.22 -13.07 8.01
CA SER A 35 -2.46 -13.84 7.92
C SER A 35 -3.56 -13.38 8.88
N VAL A 36 -3.68 -12.06 9.10
CA VAL A 36 -4.60 -11.49 10.08
C VAL A 36 -5.76 -10.74 9.41
N GLN A 37 -6.97 -10.85 9.96
CA GLN A 37 -8.09 -9.97 9.61
C GLN A 37 -8.11 -8.76 10.55
N LEU A 38 -8.08 -7.55 10.00
CA LEU A 38 -8.08 -6.31 10.77
C LEU A 38 -9.37 -5.52 10.56
N HIS A 39 -10.04 -5.20 11.67
CA HIS A 39 -11.24 -4.38 11.66
C HIS A 39 -10.93 -2.88 11.66
N SER A 40 -9.88 -2.45 12.35
CA SER A 40 -9.46 -1.04 12.42
C SER A 40 -8.15 -0.90 11.68
N GLY A 41 -7.01 -0.76 12.34
CA GLY A 41 -5.77 -0.42 11.65
C GLY A 41 -4.54 -0.95 12.34
N VAL A 42 -3.39 -0.60 11.76
CA VAL A 42 -2.08 -0.85 12.34
C VAL A 42 -1.34 0.48 12.43
N HIS A 43 -1.00 0.90 13.63
CA HIS A 43 -0.16 2.05 13.91
C HIS A 43 1.11 1.58 14.60
N VAL A 44 2.26 1.87 13.99
CA VAL A 44 3.58 1.47 14.51
C VAL A 44 4.48 2.68 14.63
N VAL A 45 4.96 2.93 15.84
CA VAL A 45 6.00 3.91 16.18
C VAL A 45 7.24 3.14 16.62
N ALA A 46 8.15 2.92 15.68
CA ALA A 46 9.35 2.11 15.87
C ALA A 46 10.54 2.69 15.09
N PRO A 47 11.22 3.73 15.58
CA PRO A 47 12.34 4.35 14.88
C PRO A 47 13.53 3.44 14.58
N ALA A 48 13.74 2.37 15.34
CA ALA A 48 14.79 1.39 15.09
C ALA A 48 14.38 0.27 14.10
N LEU A 49 13.17 0.36 13.51
CA LEU A 49 12.62 -0.70 12.68
C LEU A 49 13.40 -0.84 11.37
N LYS A 50 13.82 -2.07 11.10
CA LYS A 50 14.60 -2.46 9.93
C LYS A 50 13.88 -3.47 9.05
N MET A 51 13.08 -4.33 9.69
CA MET A 51 12.34 -5.40 9.03
C MET A 51 10.85 -5.22 9.34
N PHE A 52 10.06 -4.90 8.33
CA PHE A 52 8.61 -4.80 8.45
C PHE A 52 7.94 -5.77 7.47
N THR A 53 7.17 -6.71 8.01
CA THR A 53 6.31 -7.60 7.24
C THR A 53 4.87 -7.45 7.71
N LEU A 54 3.97 -7.15 6.80
CA LEU A 54 2.54 -7.04 7.05
C LEU A 54 1.78 -7.75 5.94
N SER A 55 0.96 -8.74 6.28
CA SER A 55 0.02 -9.39 5.37
C SER A 55 -1.32 -9.51 6.08
N ALA A 56 -2.30 -8.75 5.64
CA ALA A 56 -3.58 -8.70 6.33
C ALA A 56 -4.77 -8.38 5.42
N ASP A 57 -5.94 -8.89 5.80
CA ASP A 57 -7.22 -8.59 5.17
C ASP A 57 -7.90 -7.46 5.96
N MET A 58 -8.14 -6.33 5.30
CA MET A 58 -8.85 -5.19 5.87
C MET A 58 -10.35 -5.41 5.70
N VAL A 59 -11.00 -5.89 6.76
CA VAL A 59 -12.44 -6.22 6.70
C VAL A 59 -13.36 -5.01 6.89
N SER A 60 -12.81 -3.85 7.27
CA SER A 60 -13.59 -2.60 7.37
C SER A 60 -13.05 -1.50 6.45
N ASN A 61 -13.96 -0.60 6.09
CA ASN A 61 -13.66 0.54 5.23
C ASN A 61 -13.07 1.73 5.98
N HIS A 62 -12.90 1.60 7.30
CA HIS A 62 -12.25 2.61 8.15
C HIS A 62 -10.84 2.21 8.54
N SER A 63 -10.33 1.14 7.92
CA SER A 63 -8.98 0.69 8.14
C SER A 63 -7.96 1.69 7.60
N HIS A 64 -6.91 1.90 8.39
CA HIS A 64 -5.76 2.73 8.06
C HIS A 64 -4.51 2.08 8.62
N ILE A 65 -3.40 2.26 7.92
CA ILE A 65 -2.12 1.72 8.36
C ILE A 65 -1.06 2.80 8.25
N THR A 66 -0.28 2.91 9.31
CA THR A 66 0.64 4.02 9.54
C THR A 66 1.94 3.50 10.14
N LEU A 67 3.05 3.89 9.51
CA LEU A 67 4.39 3.63 9.97
C LEU A 67 5.05 4.97 10.27
N SER A 68 5.20 5.28 11.56
CA SER A 68 5.65 6.58 12.04
C SER A 68 7.03 6.49 12.68
N GLY A 69 7.85 7.52 12.46
CA GLY A 69 9.20 7.60 13.02
C GLY A 69 10.22 6.65 12.38
N VAL A 70 9.81 5.87 11.37
CA VAL A 70 10.70 4.94 10.67
C VAL A 70 11.42 5.66 9.54
N SER A 71 12.75 5.55 9.49
CA SER A 71 13.54 6.13 8.40
C SER A 71 13.53 5.20 7.19
N ALA A 72 13.04 5.70 6.05
CA ALA A 72 13.09 4.97 4.79
C ALA A 72 14.53 4.64 4.33
N ALA A 73 15.54 5.36 4.84
CA ALA A 73 16.94 5.11 4.53
C ALA A 73 17.55 3.93 5.32
N THR A 74 16.92 3.54 6.44
CA THR A 74 17.43 2.47 7.32
C THR A 74 16.63 1.17 7.23
N MET A 75 15.52 1.17 6.48
CA MET A 75 14.68 0.00 6.30
C MET A 75 15.37 -0.99 5.36
N GLU A 76 15.71 -2.17 5.89
CA GLU A 76 16.40 -3.24 5.16
C GLU A 76 15.39 -4.14 4.43
N HIS A 77 14.22 -4.37 5.03
CA HIS A 77 13.13 -5.13 4.44
C HIS A 77 11.79 -4.45 4.71
N LEU A 78 11.04 -4.23 3.64
CA LEU A 78 9.67 -3.75 3.70
C LEU A 78 8.84 -4.66 2.82
N SER A 79 7.91 -5.39 3.42
CA SER A 79 6.91 -6.18 2.71
C SER A 79 5.56 -5.92 3.35
N TRP A 80 4.65 -5.39 2.57
CA TRP A 80 3.32 -5.07 3.03
C TRP A 80 2.34 -5.47 1.94
N THR A 81 1.41 -6.36 2.28
CA THR A 81 0.25 -6.71 1.46
C THR A 81 -1.03 -6.51 2.28
N CYS A 82 -1.93 -5.69 1.77
CA CYS A 82 -3.29 -5.57 2.28
C CYS A 82 -4.29 -5.95 1.21
N HIS A 83 -5.22 -6.81 1.58
CA HIS A 83 -6.37 -7.17 0.77
C HIS A 83 -7.63 -6.49 1.32
N PHE A 84 -8.49 -6.00 0.43
CA PHE A 84 -9.73 -5.30 0.75
C PHE A 84 -10.90 -6.10 0.16
N PRO A 85 -11.55 -7.00 0.93
CA PRO A 85 -12.59 -7.89 0.42
C PRO A 85 -13.82 -7.14 -0.11
N MET A 86 -14.09 -5.96 0.45
CA MET A 86 -15.21 -5.11 0.05
C MET A 86 -14.82 -4.00 -0.92
N ASP A 87 -13.58 -3.99 -1.42
CA ASP A 87 -13.14 -3.10 -2.49
C ASP A 87 -13.23 -1.61 -2.07
N GLN A 88 -12.10 -0.94 -1.79
CA GLN A 88 -12.14 0.45 -1.32
C GLN A 88 -12.34 1.43 -2.48
N LEU A 89 -13.38 2.26 -2.43
CA LEU A 89 -13.58 3.32 -3.42
C LEU A 89 -12.56 4.45 -3.20
N ILE A 90 -11.65 4.60 -4.15
CA ILE A 90 -10.58 5.58 -4.17
C ILE A 90 -10.90 6.66 -5.20
N HIS A 91 -10.90 7.91 -4.74
CA HIS A 91 -11.15 9.10 -5.56
C HIS A 91 -12.45 9.03 -6.39
N GLY A 92 -13.45 8.26 -5.94
CA GLY A 92 -14.78 8.16 -6.56
C GLY A 92 -14.83 7.43 -7.89
N VAL A 93 -13.70 6.88 -8.36
CA VAL A 93 -13.58 6.28 -9.69
C VAL A 93 -12.96 4.89 -9.63
N TRP A 94 -12.03 4.66 -8.70
CA TRP A 94 -11.25 3.44 -8.65
C TRP A 94 -11.68 2.58 -7.49
N SER A 95 -11.83 1.28 -7.69
CA SER A 95 -11.98 0.34 -6.59
C SER A 95 -10.65 -0.35 -6.30
N LEU A 96 -10.14 -0.28 -5.06
CA LEU A 96 -8.89 -0.90 -4.66
C LEU A 96 -9.17 -2.23 -3.96
N SER A 97 -8.69 -3.33 -4.55
CA SER A 97 -8.77 -4.68 -3.96
C SER A 97 -7.51 -5.07 -3.21
N ASP A 98 -6.34 -4.65 -3.69
CA ASP A 98 -5.07 -4.97 -3.07
C ASP A 98 -4.13 -3.78 -3.10
N LEU A 99 -3.45 -3.57 -1.97
CA LEU A 99 -2.31 -2.67 -1.86
C LEU A 99 -1.09 -3.47 -1.46
N LYS A 100 -0.01 -3.33 -2.23
CA LYS A 100 1.26 -3.97 -1.91
C LYS A 100 2.37 -2.94 -1.89
N LEU A 101 3.12 -2.85 -0.82
CA LEU A 101 4.33 -2.04 -0.75
C LEU A 101 5.51 -2.96 -0.46
N ARG A 102 6.52 -2.93 -1.33
CA ARG A 102 7.72 -3.74 -1.15
C ARG A 102 8.98 -2.98 -1.50
N ASN A 103 10.10 -3.36 -0.89
CA ASN A 103 11.40 -2.96 -1.40
C ASN A 103 11.90 -3.96 -2.46
N GLU A 104 12.26 -3.45 -3.65
CA GLU A 104 12.91 -4.19 -4.72
C GLU A 104 14.28 -3.58 -5.00
N GLN A 105 15.36 -4.34 -4.72
CA GLN A 105 16.77 -3.96 -4.93
C GLN A 105 17.13 -2.57 -4.35
N ASP A 106 16.79 -1.49 -5.04
CA ASP A 106 17.09 -0.09 -4.70
C ASP A 106 15.85 0.82 -4.68
N ALA A 107 14.64 0.25 -4.61
CA ALA A 107 13.40 0.97 -4.86
C ALA A 107 12.24 0.50 -4.00
N TYR A 108 11.49 1.44 -3.44
CA TYR A 108 10.14 1.17 -2.93
C TYR A 108 9.15 1.12 -4.08
N VAL A 109 8.47 -0.02 -4.20
CA VAL A 109 7.45 -0.31 -5.20
C VAL A 109 6.10 -0.38 -4.51
N LEU A 110 5.23 0.58 -4.81
CA LEU A 110 3.82 0.54 -4.44
C LEU A 110 3.04 -0.09 -5.59
N SER A 111 2.38 -1.21 -5.36
CA SER A 111 1.47 -1.86 -6.31
C SER A 111 0.03 -1.67 -5.86
N LEU A 112 -0.80 -1.15 -6.75
CA LEU A 112 -2.25 -0.99 -6.53
C LEU A 112 -2.99 -1.91 -7.48
N CYS A 113 -3.85 -2.78 -6.95
CA CYS A 113 -4.76 -3.61 -7.74
C CYS A 113 -6.11 -2.93 -7.83
N LEU A 114 -6.42 -2.40 -9.02
CA LEU A 114 -7.60 -1.60 -9.27
C LEU A 114 -8.66 -2.40 -10.04
N ASN A 115 -9.88 -2.36 -9.56
CA ASN A 115 -11.06 -2.98 -10.13
C ASN A 115 -12.06 -1.92 -10.60
N ASP A 116 -12.86 -2.31 -11.59
CA ASP A 116 -14.02 -1.56 -12.06
C ASP A 116 -15.25 -2.04 -11.27
N HIS A 117 -15.36 -1.56 -10.03
CA HIS A 117 -16.52 -1.83 -9.19
C HIS A 117 -17.17 -0.51 -8.79
N HIS A 118 -18.46 -0.39 -9.12
CA HIS A 118 -19.34 0.63 -8.55
C HIS A 118 -19.71 0.21 -7.14
N THR A 119 -18.95 0.67 -6.16
CA THR A 119 -19.32 0.57 -4.75
C THR A 119 -20.23 1.77 -4.41
N THR A 120 -21.15 1.59 -3.47
CA THR A 120 -21.98 2.70 -2.93
C THR A 120 -21.27 3.44 -1.79
N GLU A 121 -19.99 3.17 -1.57
CA GLU A 121 -19.26 3.69 -0.43
C GLU A 121 -18.75 5.11 -0.67
N GLN A 122 -18.46 5.81 0.42
CA GLN A 122 -17.87 7.14 0.30
C GLN A 122 -16.45 7.02 -0.24
N PRO A 123 -16.07 7.86 -1.22
CA PRO A 123 -14.74 7.84 -1.77
C PRO A 123 -13.72 8.27 -0.72
N ARG A 124 -12.65 7.49 -0.59
CA ARG A 124 -11.51 7.79 0.28
C ARG A 124 -10.31 8.27 -0.51
N ASN A 125 -9.47 9.07 0.11
CA ASN A 125 -8.15 9.37 -0.41
C ASN A 125 -7.21 8.22 -0.04
N LEU A 126 -6.36 7.78 -0.96
CA LEU A 126 -5.41 6.69 -0.69
C LEU A 126 -4.43 7.04 0.47
N GLN A 127 -4.16 8.33 0.72
CA GLN A 127 -3.37 8.78 1.87
C GLN A 127 -4.05 8.51 3.23
N GLU A 128 -5.37 8.40 3.26
CA GLU A 128 -6.13 8.04 4.48
C GLU A 128 -6.10 6.54 4.75
N ILE A 129 -5.85 5.75 3.72
CA ILE A 129 -5.74 4.29 3.83
C ILE A 129 -4.32 3.94 4.26
N VAL A 130 -3.33 4.59 3.64
CA VAL A 130 -1.92 4.32 3.90
C VAL A 130 -1.07 5.60 3.87
N GLN A 131 -0.28 5.78 4.93
CA GLN A 131 0.83 6.74 4.93
C GLN A 131 2.13 6.01 4.55
N LEU A 132 2.63 6.30 3.34
CA LEU A 132 3.77 5.61 2.75
C LEU A 132 5.09 6.36 2.99
N PRO A 133 6.23 5.65 3.12
CA PRO A 133 7.53 6.24 2.85
C PRO A 133 7.63 6.70 1.39
N ILE A 134 8.63 7.51 1.05
CA ILE A 134 8.85 8.01 -0.32
C ILE A 134 8.90 6.83 -1.30
N VAL A 135 7.89 6.74 -2.17
CA VAL A 135 7.77 5.68 -3.17
C VAL A 135 8.54 6.07 -4.43
N SER A 136 9.31 5.13 -4.97
CA SER A 136 10.11 5.36 -6.17
C SER A 136 9.49 4.77 -7.45
N VAL A 137 8.65 3.76 -7.29
CA VAL A 137 7.97 3.06 -8.38
C VAL A 137 6.51 2.86 -8.01
N LEU A 138 5.60 3.28 -8.88
CA LEU A 138 4.19 2.92 -8.80
C LEU A 138 3.91 1.84 -9.84
N ALA A 139 3.41 0.70 -9.38
CA ALA A 139 2.89 -0.37 -10.20
C ALA A 139 1.36 -0.34 -10.13
N LEU A 140 0.69 -0.29 -11.28
CA LEU A 140 -0.76 -0.33 -11.35
C LEU A 140 -1.16 -1.65 -12.00
N ASP A 141 -1.81 -2.54 -11.24
CA ASP A 141 -2.42 -3.75 -11.76
C ASP A 141 -3.88 -3.46 -12.08
N LEU A 142 -4.19 -3.48 -13.38
CA LEU A 142 -5.53 -3.21 -13.87
C LEU A 142 -6.29 -4.53 -14.02
N GLY A 143 -7.32 -4.69 -13.19
CA GLY A 143 -8.15 -5.88 -13.11
C GLY A 143 -8.82 -6.24 -14.45
N LYS A 144 -9.31 -7.48 -14.55
CA LYS A 144 -9.82 -8.05 -15.82
C LYS A 144 -10.90 -7.20 -16.50
N ARG A 145 -11.77 -6.53 -15.73
CA ARG A 145 -12.88 -5.69 -16.26
C ARG A 145 -12.40 -4.37 -16.86
N MET A 146 -11.35 -3.78 -16.30
CA MET A 146 -10.68 -2.59 -16.85
C MET A 146 -9.93 -2.87 -18.17
N ARG A 147 -9.97 -4.09 -18.70
CA ARG A 147 -9.42 -4.40 -20.03
C ARG A 147 -10.44 -4.23 -21.14
N GLU A 148 -11.71 -4.37 -20.79
CA GLU A 148 -12.82 -4.25 -21.73
C GLU A 148 -13.19 -2.78 -21.90
N VAL A 149 -13.03 -1.99 -20.83
CA VAL A 149 -13.04 -0.53 -20.88
C VAL A 149 -11.63 -0.07 -21.22
N HIS A 150 -11.44 0.61 -22.35
CA HIS A 150 -10.18 1.29 -22.62
C HIS A 150 -9.84 2.21 -21.44
N VAL A 151 -8.87 1.82 -20.60
CA VAL A 151 -8.34 2.72 -19.58
C VAL A 151 -7.72 3.88 -20.33
N ASN A 152 -8.48 4.95 -20.45
CA ASN A 152 -8.08 6.12 -21.20
C ASN A 152 -6.94 6.80 -20.44
N GLY A 153 -5.88 7.19 -21.14
CA GLY A 153 -4.72 7.89 -20.57
C GLY A 153 -5.08 9.00 -19.56
N PRO A 154 -6.12 9.82 -19.79
CA PRO A 154 -6.64 10.78 -18.81
C PRO A 154 -7.01 10.20 -17.44
N MET A 155 -7.57 8.99 -17.39
CA MET A 155 -7.95 8.33 -16.13
C MET A 155 -6.70 7.96 -15.33
N LEU A 156 -5.68 7.40 -15.98
CA LEU A 156 -4.37 7.14 -15.36
C LEU A 156 -3.69 8.43 -14.91
N LEU A 157 -3.78 9.50 -15.70
CA LEU A 157 -3.23 10.81 -15.33
C LEU A 157 -3.93 11.43 -14.12
N ASN A 158 -5.25 11.23 -13.95
CA ASN A 158 -5.95 11.66 -12.74
C ASN A 158 -5.44 10.93 -11.50
N LEU A 159 -5.08 9.64 -11.64
CA LEU A 159 -4.46 8.90 -10.55
C LEU A 159 -3.05 9.43 -10.28
N LEU A 160 -2.22 9.62 -11.31
CA LEU A 160 -0.84 10.14 -11.17
C LEU A 160 -0.76 11.60 -10.70
N GLY A 161 -1.78 12.40 -10.98
CA GLY A 161 -1.88 13.80 -10.57
C GLY A 161 -2.15 13.99 -9.07
N MET A 162 -2.28 12.89 -8.32
CA MET A 162 -2.41 12.92 -6.87
C MET A 162 -1.09 13.37 -6.22
N GLU A 163 -1.15 14.26 -5.24
CA GLU A 163 0.05 14.83 -4.59
C GLU A 163 1.00 13.77 -4.04
N MET A 164 0.49 12.63 -3.56
CA MET A 164 1.34 11.54 -3.04
C MET A 164 2.23 10.89 -4.11
N PHE A 165 1.92 11.12 -5.38
CA PHE A 165 2.57 10.53 -6.54
C PHE A 165 3.48 11.51 -7.28
N ALA A 166 3.56 12.76 -6.82
CA ALA A 166 4.38 13.80 -7.42
C ALA A 166 5.87 13.41 -7.53
N ASP A 167 6.38 12.62 -6.58
CA ASP A 167 7.78 12.20 -6.53
C ASP A 167 8.06 10.84 -7.19
N ILE A 168 7.06 10.21 -7.82
CA ILE A 168 7.27 8.92 -8.48
C ILE A 168 8.19 9.08 -9.69
N LYS A 169 9.25 8.28 -9.70
CA LYS A 169 10.24 8.28 -10.78
C LYS A 169 9.90 7.30 -11.90
N ARG A 170 9.13 6.25 -11.59
CA ARG A 170 8.82 5.16 -12.52
C ARG A 170 7.38 4.67 -12.35
N LEU A 171 6.68 4.55 -13.47
CA LEU A 171 5.37 3.91 -13.54
C LEU A 171 5.51 2.56 -14.24
N LYS A 172 4.97 1.50 -13.62
CA LYS A 172 4.83 0.17 -14.21
C LYS A 172 3.35 -0.13 -14.37
N LEU A 173 2.89 -0.29 -15.60
CA LEU A 173 1.53 -0.78 -15.87
C LEU A 173 1.58 -2.31 -15.95
N VAL A 174 0.85 -2.98 -15.07
CA VAL A 174 0.74 -4.44 -15.04
C VAL A 174 -0.65 -4.82 -15.52
N TYR A 175 -0.71 -5.55 -16.63
CA TYR A 175 -1.94 -6.18 -17.08
C TYR A 175 -1.85 -7.65 -16.68
N SER A 176 -2.46 -8.03 -15.56
CA SER A 176 -2.43 -9.40 -15.02
C SER A 176 -3.04 -10.47 -15.96
N ARG A 177 -2.32 -10.90 -17.00
CA ARG A 177 -2.33 -12.28 -17.51
C ARG A 177 -0.89 -12.51 -17.94
N HIS A 178 -0.27 -13.61 -17.48
CA HIS A 178 1.01 -14.13 -17.96
C HIS A 178 1.70 -13.25 -19.01
N VAL A 179 2.81 -12.63 -18.61
CA VAL A 179 3.75 -11.76 -19.37
C VAL A 179 3.75 -10.32 -18.82
N ASP A 180 4.79 -10.03 -18.03
CA ASP A 180 5.21 -8.67 -17.69
C ASP A 180 5.42 -7.85 -18.96
N VAL A 181 4.58 -6.83 -19.20
CA VAL A 181 4.89 -5.74 -20.13
C VAL A 181 5.38 -4.57 -19.28
N VAL A 182 6.70 -4.47 -19.11
CA VAL A 182 7.32 -3.28 -18.52
C VAL A 182 7.26 -2.17 -19.57
N MET A 183 6.27 -1.28 -19.46
CA MET A 183 6.29 -0.03 -20.22
C MET A 183 7.31 0.92 -19.58
N TYR A 184 8.42 1.17 -20.26
CA TYR A 184 9.30 2.30 -19.93
C TYR A 184 8.64 3.59 -20.44
N SER A 185 7.76 4.20 -19.65
CA SER A 185 7.36 5.58 -19.94
C SER A 185 8.50 6.49 -19.48
N SER A 186 9.34 6.93 -20.42
CA SER A 186 10.11 8.16 -20.24
C SER A 186 9.10 9.30 -20.09
N LEU A 187 8.74 9.65 -18.86
CA LEU A 187 8.00 10.87 -18.54
C LEU A 187 8.90 12.06 -18.88
N LYS A 188 8.92 12.46 -20.16
CA LYS A 188 9.22 13.84 -20.50
C LYS A 188 8.04 14.64 -19.98
N LEU A 189 8.25 15.26 -18.82
CA LEU A 189 7.45 16.36 -18.29
C LEU A 189 6.91 17.22 -19.43
N LEU A 190 5.60 17.12 -19.69
CA LEU A 190 4.89 18.19 -20.37
C LEU A 190 4.72 19.29 -19.32
N GLN A 191 5.50 20.35 -19.48
CA GLN A 191 5.23 21.64 -18.86
C GLN A 191 3.80 22.05 -19.27
N ILE A 192 2.94 22.22 -18.28
CA ILE A 192 1.76 23.09 -18.35
C ILE A 192 1.97 24.14 -17.27
#